data_AF-A0AAX2IRW2-F1
#
_entry.id   AF-A0AAX2IRW2-F1
#
_cell.length_a   1.000
_cell.length_b   1.000
_cell.length_c   1.000
_cell.angle_alpha   90.00
_cell.angle_beta   90.00
_cell.angle_gamma   90.00
#
_symmetry.space_group_name_H-M   'P 1'
#
loop_
_entity.id
_entity.type
_entity.pdbx_description
1 polymer ?
#
loop_
_entity_poly.entity_id
_entity_poly.type
_entity_poly.pdbx_seq_one_letter_code
_entity_poly.pdbx_strand_id
1 'polypeptide(L)'
;MQDLNNTEFRGGQGQVLEPETYRDSIGTMEQSGKRKWVFPKKPKGRYTNYRNIVAYTLLVFYFALPFIQVNGNPALLLDIINRQFFIAGQPFYPQDFFILTFGAIVSLVCIIIFTIAFGRIFCGWICPQTIFLENVFRKIEYAIEGDRNKQMKLDRQEWNTEKIWKRSLKWSIYIILSLIFTHFMFMYIVGYKEVFRIVSEGPFEHFTNFIVMILLSAAFYFVFAWFREQVCTLVCPYGRLQGVLIDKETINVFYDFNRGENRSKWRKGEDRKAAGKGDCIDCYQCVVVCPTGIDIRDGQQLECVNCTACIDACDEVMDKVGLPKGLIRYASEKEIETGQPTRFNARMKGFLILLVGLQLLLGYLLYSRADMEVKFIKPAGSTFFVSEGKITNTYNFTFLNKTNENKIVTIKILEPQHGEISYSASSKIKVERDKITKGTISISFPEKEIKLSKQNIKLGVYDQDGELLDSYDSYFEGPFNIQF
;
A
#
# COMPACT_ATOMS: atom_id res chain seq x y z
N MET A 1 44.93 -1.45 -30.83
CA MET A 1 44.39 -2.70 -31.42
C MET A 1 45.46 -3.80 -31.38
N GLN A 2 45.98 -4.14 -30.19
CA GLN A 2 46.98 -5.23 -30.08
C GLN A 2 47.21 -5.83 -28.67
N ASP A 3 46.22 -5.81 -27.76
CA ASP A 3 46.35 -6.47 -26.44
C ASP A 3 45.03 -7.14 -25.97
N LEU A 4 44.31 -7.80 -26.89
CA LEU A 4 43.05 -8.51 -26.58
C LEU A 4 43.19 -10.05 -26.55
N ASN A 5 44.40 -10.59 -26.69
CA ASN A 5 44.56 -12.00 -27.05
C ASN A 5 44.81 -12.99 -25.90
N ASN A 6 44.60 -12.63 -24.62
CA ASN A 6 44.91 -13.58 -23.55
C ASN A 6 44.02 -13.51 -22.30
N THR A 7 42.71 -13.50 -22.50
CA THR A 7 41.77 -13.72 -21.39
C THR A 7 40.86 -14.90 -21.72
N GLU A 8 41.03 -16.01 -21.00
CA GLU A 8 40.14 -17.17 -21.06
C GLU A 8 38.73 -16.76 -20.60
N PHE A 9 37.81 -16.69 -21.56
CA PHE A 9 36.40 -16.40 -21.28
C PHE A 9 35.71 -17.61 -20.67
N ARG A 10 35.49 -17.59 -19.35
CA ARG A 10 34.53 -18.50 -18.70
C ARG A 10 33.12 -17.98 -18.92
N GLY A 11 32.34 -18.78 -19.64
CA GLY A 11 31.02 -18.42 -20.16
C GLY A 11 29.96 -18.06 -19.12
N GLY A 12 28.95 -17.34 -19.62
CA GLY A 12 27.67 -17.16 -18.93
C GLY A 12 27.45 -15.81 -18.23
N GLN A 13 28.01 -14.71 -18.72
CA GLN A 13 27.61 -13.37 -18.29
C GLN A 13 27.58 -12.44 -19.49
N GLY A 14 26.41 -11.89 -19.81
CA GLY A 14 26.31 -10.72 -20.69
C GLY A 14 26.97 -9.54 -19.98
N GLN A 15 28.29 -9.43 -20.10
CA GLN A 15 29.04 -8.25 -19.71
C GLN A 15 29.05 -7.32 -20.92
N VAL A 16 28.39 -6.17 -20.80
CA VAL A 16 28.55 -5.07 -21.75
C VAL A 16 29.97 -4.57 -21.57
N LEU A 17 30.86 -4.94 -22.50
CA LEU A 17 32.31 -4.71 -22.40
C LEU A 17 32.69 -3.22 -22.50
N GLU A 18 31.79 -2.37 -23.01
CA GLU A 18 31.93 -0.92 -23.00
C GLU A 18 30.53 -0.28 -22.87
N PRO A 19 30.10 0.16 -21.67
CA PRO A 19 28.88 0.96 -21.58
C PRO A 19 29.19 2.34 -22.16
N GLU A 20 28.90 2.55 -23.44
CA GLU A 20 28.97 3.87 -24.07
C GLU A 20 27.97 4.85 -23.44
N THR A 21 26.98 4.35 -22.68
CA THR A 21 25.95 5.19 -22.03
C THR A 21 25.67 4.79 -20.57
N TYR A 22 25.30 5.78 -19.75
CA TYR A 22 24.81 5.60 -18.36
C TYR A 22 23.58 4.67 -18.24
N ARG A 23 22.97 4.27 -19.37
CA ARG A 23 21.79 3.43 -19.46
C ARG A 23 22.11 1.93 -19.37
N ASP A 24 23.37 1.56 -19.59
CA ASP A 24 23.82 0.16 -19.65
C ASP A 24 24.30 -0.39 -18.30
N SER A 25 24.26 0.44 -17.24
CA SER A 25 24.71 0.04 -15.89
C SER A 25 23.77 0.56 -14.80
N ILE A 26 23.55 -0.26 -13.78
CA ILE A 26 22.76 0.12 -12.61
C ILE A 26 23.67 0.86 -11.63
N GLY A 27 23.24 2.00 -11.08
CA GLY A 27 24.07 2.82 -10.19
C GLY A 27 24.65 2.11 -8.95
N THR A 28 24.05 0.98 -8.56
CA THR A 28 24.44 0.12 -7.42
C THR A 28 25.23 -1.15 -7.81
N MET A 29 25.66 -1.27 -9.07
CA MET A 29 26.39 -2.43 -9.58
C MET A 29 27.63 -1.98 -10.37
N GLU A 30 28.75 -2.64 -10.14
CA GLU A 30 29.95 -2.49 -10.95
C GLU A 30 29.78 -3.21 -12.29
N GLN A 31 30.58 -2.83 -13.29
CA GLN A 31 30.61 -3.50 -14.60
C GLN A 31 30.95 -5.01 -14.48
N SER A 32 31.68 -5.40 -13.43
CA SER A 32 31.99 -6.78 -13.09
C SER A 32 30.78 -7.60 -12.57
N GLY A 33 29.61 -6.97 -12.41
CA GLY A 33 28.43 -7.56 -11.78
C GLY A 33 28.46 -7.56 -10.25
N LYS A 34 29.55 -7.06 -9.63
CA LYS A 34 29.66 -6.95 -8.17
C LYS A 34 28.85 -5.78 -7.63
N ARG A 35 28.33 -5.92 -6.41
CA ARG A 35 27.58 -4.85 -5.74
C ARG A 35 28.49 -3.67 -5.40
N LYS A 36 28.04 -2.47 -5.78
CA LYS A 36 28.62 -1.20 -5.34
C LYS A 36 27.84 -0.66 -4.15
N TRP A 37 28.45 -0.62 -2.97
CA TRP A 37 27.83 -0.06 -1.77
C TRP A 37 27.72 1.46 -1.86
N VAL A 38 26.51 1.97 -1.58
CA VAL A 38 26.23 3.41 -1.57
C VAL A 38 26.33 3.95 -0.15
N PHE A 39 27.16 4.97 0.04
CA PHE A 39 27.32 5.70 1.31
C PHE A 39 26.87 7.15 1.11
N PRO A 40 25.57 7.45 1.17
CA PRO A 40 25.07 8.78 0.88
C PRO A 40 25.40 9.73 2.03
N LYS A 41 25.85 10.93 1.67
CA LYS A 41 26.08 12.01 2.64
C LYS A 41 24.76 12.43 3.28
N LYS A 42 24.76 12.76 4.55
CA LYS A 42 23.57 13.22 5.28
C LYS A 42 22.99 14.48 4.61
N PRO A 43 21.78 14.41 4.02
CA PRO A 43 21.16 15.57 3.39
C PRO A 43 20.75 16.60 4.45
N LYS A 44 20.78 17.88 4.07
CA LYS A 44 20.31 19.02 4.87
C LYS A 44 19.66 20.03 3.94
N GLY A 45 18.49 20.53 4.32
CA GLY A 45 17.79 21.55 3.54
C GLY A 45 16.28 21.53 3.80
N ARG A 46 15.56 22.34 3.03
CA ARG A 46 14.12 22.56 3.22
C ARG A 46 13.32 21.31 2.86
N TYR A 47 13.62 20.68 1.73
CA TYR A 47 12.87 19.51 1.30
C TYR A 47 13.14 18.30 2.19
N THR A 48 14.37 18.14 2.65
CA THR A 48 14.76 17.11 3.63
C THR A 48 13.99 17.28 4.93
N ASN A 49 13.79 18.52 5.41
CA ASN A 49 12.99 18.78 6.61
C ASN A 49 11.51 18.41 6.40
N TYR A 50 10.91 18.80 5.27
CA TYR A 50 9.53 18.40 4.97
C TYR A 50 9.38 16.88 4.84
N ARG A 51 10.32 16.21 4.19
CA ARG A 51 10.33 14.74 4.07
C ARG A 51 10.45 14.07 5.44
N ASN A 52 11.25 14.64 6.34
CA ASN A 52 11.33 14.19 7.72
C ASN A 52 9.98 14.31 8.44
N ILE A 53 9.29 15.45 8.30
CA ILE A 53 7.96 15.65 8.89
C ILE A 53 6.98 14.60 8.37
N VAL A 54 6.84 14.45 7.04
CA VAL A 54 5.93 13.49 6.42
C VAL A 54 6.20 12.07 6.92
N ALA A 55 7.47 11.64 6.92
CA ALA A 55 7.83 10.32 7.38
C ALA A 55 7.57 10.11 8.88
N TYR A 56 7.84 11.10 9.73
CA TYR A 56 7.54 11.00 11.16
C TYR A 56 6.04 10.94 11.40
N THR A 57 5.23 11.72 10.68
CA THR A 57 3.77 11.63 10.72
C THR A 57 3.29 10.25 10.32
N LEU A 58 3.82 9.67 9.24
CA LEU A 58 3.46 8.33 8.78
C LEU A 58 3.91 7.23 9.74
N LEU A 59 5.09 7.36 10.36
CA LEU A 59 5.57 6.43 11.38
C LEU A 59 4.71 6.50 12.65
N VAL A 60 4.35 7.70 13.11
CA VAL A 60 3.44 7.87 14.25
C VAL A 60 2.08 7.24 13.93
N PHE A 61 1.55 7.48 12.73
CA PHE A 61 0.30 6.85 12.29
C PHE A 61 0.42 5.32 12.24
N TYR A 62 1.53 4.78 11.73
CA TYR A 62 1.80 3.36 11.69
C TYR A 62 1.82 2.70 13.09
N PHE A 63 2.40 3.37 14.08
CA PHE A 63 2.41 2.84 15.46
C PHE A 63 1.11 3.08 16.21
N ALA A 64 0.38 4.17 15.92
CA ALA A 64 -0.84 4.51 16.63
C ALA A 64 -2.07 3.76 16.11
N LEU A 65 -2.19 3.58 14.80
CA LEU A 65 -3.41 3.09 14.15
C LEU A 65 -3.93 1.73 14.67
N PRO A 66 -3.08 0.72 14.98
CA PRO A 66 -3.55 -0.56 15.52
C PRO A 66 -4.28 -0.44 16.86
N PHE A 67 -4.00 0.60 17.65
CA PHE A 67 -4.63 0.82 18.95
C PHE A 67 -5.92 1.65 18.87
N ILE A 68 -6.16 2.33 17.75
CA ILE A 68 -7.35 3.15 17.57
C ILE A 68 -8.54 2.24 17.34
N GLN A 69 -9.57 2.41 18.17
CA GLN A 69 -10.85 1.73 18.02
C GLN A 69 -11.93 2.75 17.66
N VAL A 70 -12.74 2.43 16.65
CA VAL A 70 -13.89 3.23 16.22
C VAL A 70 -15.13 2.36 16.47
N ASN A 71 -16.08 2.85 17.26
CA ASN A 71 -17.30 2.12 17.64
C ASN A 71 -17.03 0.72 18.25
N GLY A 72 -15.94 0.57 18.99
CA GLY A 72 -15.53 -0.69 19.61
C GLY A 72 -14.92 -1.72 18.66
N ASN A 73 -14.65 -1.35 17.39
CA ASN A 73 -13.95 -2.17 16.40
C ASN A 73 -12.59 -1.55 16.04
N PRO A 74 -11.56 -2.34 15.67
CA PRO A 74 -10.27 -1.80 15.25
C PRO A 74 -10.42 -0.86 14.05
N ALA A 75 -9.70 0.26 14.04
CA ALA A 75 -9.74 1.21 12.93
C ALA A 75 -9.27 0.57 11.61
N LEU A 76 -8.28 -0.32 11.66
CA LEU A 76 -7.84 -1.13 10.53
C LEU A 76 -7.45 -2.52 11.01
N LEU A 77 -8.13 -3.55 10.51
CA LEU A 77 -7.79 -4.96 10.72
C LEU A 77 -7.98 -5.72 9.41
N LEU A 78 -6.95 -6.42 8.97
CA LEU A 78 -6.97 -7.24 7.75
C LEU A 78 -6.74 -8.70 8.11
N ASP A 79 -7.72 -9.31 8.77
CA ASP A 79 -7.65 -10.71 9.18
C ASP A 79 -8.10 -11.63 8.03
N ILE A 80 -7.12 -12.09 7.26
CA ILE A 80 -7.34 -13.01 6.13
C ILE A 80 -7.73 -14.42 6.63
N ILE A 81 -7.28 -14.81 7.82
CA ILE A 81 -7.47 -16.16 8.37
C ILE A 81 -8.94 -16.33 8.77
N ASN A 82 -9.46 -15.39 9.56
CA ASN A 82 -10.85 -15.41 10.01
C ASN A 82 -11.82 -14.70 9.04
N ARG A 83 -11.30 -14.15 7.93
CA ARG A 83 -12.05 -13.40 6.91
C ARG A 83 -12.80 -12.19 7.49
N GLN A 84 -12.17 -11.53 8.46
CA GLN A 84 -12.69 -10.34 9.13
C GLN A 84 -11.87 -9.12 8.69
N PHE A 85 -12.49 -8.24 7.93
CA PHE A 85 -11.85 -7.01 7.48
C PHE A 85 -12.54 -5.83 8.13
N PHE A 86 -11.80 -5.00 8.87
CA PHE A 86 -12.31 -3.75 9.41
C PHE A 86 -11.56 -2.60 8.76
N ILE A 87 -12.29 -1.66 8.16
CA ILE A 87 -11.73 -0.45 7.55
C ILE A 87 -12.49 0.74 8.13
N ALA A 88 -11.78 1.67 8.76
CA ALA A 88 -12.35 2.77 9.53
C ALA A 88 -13.35 2.32 10.61
N GLY A 89 -13.12 1.14 11.20
CA GLY A 89 -14.02 0.53 12.20
C GLY A 89 -15.28 -0.11 11.64
N GLN A 90 -15.51 -0.06 10.32
CA GLN A 90 -16.64 -0.72 9.69
C GLN A 90 -16.27 -2.16 9.29
N PRO A 91 -17.10 -3.16 9.63
CA PRO A 91 -16.86 -4.53 9.21
C PRO A 91 -17.15 -4.68 7.72
N PHE A 92 -16.28 -5.39 6.99
CA PHE A 92 -16.46 -5.79 5.60
C PHE A 92 -16.47 -7.31 5.53
N TYR A 93 -17.56 -7.86 5.00
CA TYR A 93 -17.76 -9.29 4.86
C TYR A 93 -17.48 -9.78 3.43
N PRO A 94 -17.31 -11.09 3.21
CA PRO A 94 -17.08 -11.65 1.87
C PRO A 94 -18.15 -11.29 0.84
N GLN A 95 -19.39 -10.99 1.25
CA GLN A 95 -20.45 -10.53 0.35
C GLN A 95 -20.19 -9.10 -0.16
N ASP A 96 -19.54 -8.26 0.65
CA ASP A 96 -19.11 -6.91 0.27
C ASP A 96 -17.75 -6.91 -0.44
N PHE A 97 -17.23 -8.09 -0.81
CA PHE A 97 -15.94 -8.22 -1.49
C PHE A 97 -15.90 -7.48 -2.81
N PHE A 98 -17.05 -7.29 -3.49
CA PHE A 98 -17.11 -6.46 -4.69
C PHE A 98 -16.76 -4.99 -4.38
N ILE A 99 -17.20 -4.44 -3.24
CA ILE A 99 -16.88 -3.07 -2.80
C ILE A 99 -15.39 -2.96 -2.49
N LEU A 100 -14.84 -3.96 -1.78
CA LEU A 100 -13.40 -4.02 -1.49
C LEU A 100 -12.57 -4.13 -2.77
N THR A 101 -12.99 -4.97 -3.71
CA THR A 101 -12.30 -5.17 -5.00
C THR A 101 -12.36 -3.90 -5.84
N PHE A 102 -13.54 -3.27 -5.94
CA PHE A 102 -13.69 -2.00 -6.63
C PHE A 102 -12.83 -0.93 -5.97
N GLY A 103 -12.83 -0.84 -4.63
CA GLY A 103 -11.95 0.05 -3.87
C GLY A 103 -10.47 -0.18 -4.14
N ALA A 104 -10.02 -1.44 -4.25
CA ALA A 104 -8.65 -1.78 -4.60
C ALA A 104 -8.29 -1.35 -6.03
N ILE A 105 -9.20 -1.54 -7.00
CA ILE A 105 -9.04 -1.07 -8.38
C ILE A 105 -8.95 0.46 -8.41
N VAL A 106 -9.86 1.16 -7.72
CA VAL A 106 -9.84 2.62 -7.64
C VAL A 106 -8.51 3.09 -7.04
N SER A 107 -8.07 2.52 -5.91
CA SER A 107 -6.77 2.83 -5.29
C SER A 107 -5.59 2.62 -6.23
N LEU A 108 -5.56 1.53 -7.00
CA LEU A 108 -4.53 1.28 -8.01
C LEU A 108 -4.54 2.35 -9.11
N VAL A 109 -5.73 2.69 -9.63
CA VAL A 109 -5.90 3.74 -10.64
C VAL A 109 -5.49 5.10 -10.08
N CYS A 110 -5.81 5.42 -8.82
CA CYS A 110 -5.34 6.63 -8.12
C CYS A 110 -3.81 6.72 -8.18
N ILE A 111 -3.11 5.63 -7.82
CA ILE A 111 -1.64 5.58 -7.79
C ILE A 111 -1.06 5.75 -9.20
N ILE A 112 -1.66 5.12 -10.22
CA ILE A 112 -1.24 5.24 -11.63
C ILE A 112 -1.37 6.69 -12.11
N ILE A 113 -2.53 7.32 -11.89
CA ILE A 113 -2.79 8.70 -12.33
C ILE A 113 -1.86 9.68 -11.60
N PHE A 114 -1.69 9.49 -10.29
CA PHE A 114 -0.73 10.26 -9.50
C PHE A 114 0.70 10.11 -10.04
N THR A 115 1.10 8.90 -10.45
CA THR A 115 2.41 8.63 -11.06
C THR A 115 2.60 9.35 -12.39
N ILE A 116 1.58 9.40 -13.24
CA ILE A 116 1.69 10.08 -14.55
C ILE A 116 1.89 11.59 -14.34
N ALA A 117 1.28 12.17 -13.30
CA ALA A 117 1.40 13.59 -13.00
C ALA A 117 2.72 13.95 -12.28
N PHE A 118 3.06 13.20 -11.23
CA PHE A 118 4.11 13.54 -10.26
C PHE A 118 5.28 12.53 -10.26
N GLY A 119 5.31 11.64 -11.24
CA GLY A 119 6.34 10.63 -11.40
C GLY A 119 6.52 9.80 -10.15
N ARG A 120 7.75 9.79 -9.64
CA ARG A 120 8.16 8.91 -8.53
C ARG A 120 8.14 9.57 -7.16
N ILE A 121 7.38 10.66 -6.98
CA ILE A 121 7.29 11.34 -5.66
C ILE A 121 6.82 10.38 -4.56
N PHE A 122 5.90 9.45 -4.86
CA PHE A 122 5.48 8.42 -3.92
C PHE A 122 6.68 7.60 -3.38
N CYS A 123 7.57 7.15 -4.28
CA CYS A 123 8.75 6.37 -3.93
C CYS A 123 9.70 7.13 -2.99
N GLY A 124 9.85 8.44 -3.17
CA GLY A 124 10.75 9.28 -2.38
C GLY A 124 10.19 9.75 -1.04
N TRP A 125 8.87 9.87 -0.92
CA TRP A 125 8.22 10.58 0.20
C TRP A 125 7.31 9.71 1.07
N ILE A 126 6.62 8.73 0.48
CA ILE A 126 5.55 7.97 1.16
C ILE A 126 5.90 6.48 1.25
N CYS A 127 6.68 5.96 0.30
CA CYS A 127 6.98 4.53 0.23
C CYS A 127 7.57 3.98 1.54
N PRO A 128 6.99 2.92 2.13
CA PRO A 128 7.47 2.34 3.39
C PRO A 128 8.93 1.93 3.33
N GLN A 129 9.39 1.38 2.20
CA GLN A 129 10.79 0.99 1.99
C GLN A 129 11.74 2.17 2.19
N THR A 130 11.43 3.31 1.58
CA THR A 130 12.24 4.53 1.69
C THR A 130 12.15 5.13 3.08
N ILE A 131 10.96 5.18 3.70
CA ILE A 131 10.77 5.73 5.05
C ILE A 131 11.60 4.95 6.07
N PHE A 132 11.50 3.62 6.06
CA PHE A 132 12.28 2.80 6.98
C PHE A 132 13.78 2.95 6.70
N LEU A 133 14.21 2.79 5.43
CA LEU A 133 15.63 2.85 5.09
C LEU A 133 16.26 4.22 5.39
N GLU A 134 15.66 5.32 4.91
CA GLU A 134 16.23 6.68 5.01
C GLU A 134 16.04 7.30 6.39
N ASN A 135 14.84 7.18 6.96
CA ASN A 135 14.46 7.97 8.13
C ASN A 135 14.62 7.20 9.46
N VAL A 136 14.78 5.88 9.40
CA VAL A 136 15.07 5.04 10.58
C VAL A 136 16.49 4.49 10.49
N PHE A 137 16.72 3.51 9.61
CA PHE A 137 17.96 2.73 9.57
C PHE A 137 19.18 3.61 9.27
N ARG A 138 19.12 4.46 8.24
CA ARG A 138 20.24 5.32 7.86
C ARG A 138 20.53 6.44 8.86
N LYS A 139 19.53 6.97 9.56
CA LYS A 139 19.77 7.93 10.66
C LYS A 139 20.52 7.31 11.83
N ILE A 140 20.24 6.04 12.12
CA ILE A 140 20.98 5.26 13.11
C ILE A 140 22.41 5.01 12.64
N GLU A 141 22.64 4.69 11.37
CA GLU A 141 23.99 4.60 10.80
C GLU A 141 24.76 5.91 10.94
N TYR A 142 24.10 7.04 10.64
CA TYR A 142 24.73 8.35 10.82
C TYR A 142 25.06 8.65 12.28
N ALA A 143 24.27 8.15 13.23
CA ALA A 143 24.54 8.31 14.66
C ALA A 143 25.71 7.44 15.16
N ILE A 144 25.84 6.20 14.65
CA ILE A 144 26.85 5.22 15.11
C ILE A 144 28.16 5.35 14.32
N GLU A 145 28.09 5.32 12.99
CA GLU A 145 29.25 5.26 12.10
C GLU A 145 29.67 6.66 11.58
N GLY A 146 28.77 7.65 11.68
CA GLY A 146 29.00 9.00 11.20
C GLY A 146 28.56 9.23 9.75
N ASP A 147 28.93 10.38 9.19
CA ASP A 147 28.61 10.75 7.79
C ASP A 147 29.47 9.97 6.78
N ARG A 148 29.15 10.09 5.48
CA ARG A 148 29.74 9.34 4.35
C ARG A 148 31.24 9.02 4.48
N ASN A 149 32.09 10.02 4.69
CA ASN A 149 33.54 9.81 4.72
C ASN A 149 33.99 8.92 5.90
N LYS A 150 33.32 9.04 7.06
CA LYS A 150 33.59 8.18 8.21
C LYS A 150 33.13 6.75 7.96
N GLN A 151 31.96 6.58 7.32
CA GLN A 151 31.45 5.26 6.94
C GLN A 151 32.37 4.56 5.94
N MET A 152 32.79 5.25 4.87
CA MET A 152 33.72 4.69 3.88
C MET A 152 35.08 4.34 4.51
N LYS A 153 35.58 5.16 5.43
CA LYS A 153 36.82 4.87 6.17
C LYS A 153 36.67 3.63 7.04
N LEU A 154 35.58 3.55 7.82
CA LEU A 154 35.29 2.42 8.71
C LEU A 154 35.10 1.11 7.92
N ASP A 155 34.51 1.19 6.73
CA ASP A 155 34.31 0.03 5.85
C ASP A 155 35.64 -0.55 5.37
N ARG A 156 36.57 0.31 4.93
CA ARG A 156 37.91 -0.05 4.44
C ARG A 156 38.91 -0.41 5.54
N GLN A 157 38.65 0.01 6.77
CA GLN A 157 39.52 -0.26 7.92
C GLN A 157 39.52 -1.76 8.27
N GLU A 158 40.62 -2.28 8.79
CA GLU A 158 40.69 -3.65 9.31
C GLU A 158 39.74 -3.86 10.50
N TRP A 159 39.46 -5.12 10.83
CA TRP A 159 38.60 -5.48 11.95
C TRP A 159 39.31 -5.21 13.29
N ASN A 160 39.20 -3.96 13.76
CA ASN A 160 39.67 -3.55 15.08
C ASN A 160 38.51 -3.43 16.09
N THR A 161 38.83 -3.19 17.36
CA THR A 161 37.84 -3.05 18.45
C THR A 161 36.78 -2.00 18.14
N GLU A 162 37.17 -0.86 17.54
CA GLU A 162 36.23 0.20 17.16
C GLU A 162 35.21 -0.28 16.10
N LYS A 163 35.69 -0.95 15.04
CA LYS A 163 34.84 -1.47 13.96
C LYS A 163 33.92 -2.57 14.47
N ILE A 164 34.43 -3.51 15.26
CA ILE A 164 33.63 -4.59 15.85
C ILE A 164 32.51 -4.00 16.71
N TRP A 165 32.84 -3.03 17.59
CA TRP A 165 31.84 -2.42 18.46
C TRP A 165 30.77 -1.65 17.68
N LYS A 166 31.16 -0.79 16.73
CA LYS A 166 30.21 -0.02 15.91
C LYS A 166 29.31 -0.93 15.05
N ARG A 167 29.88 -1.97 14.43
CA ARG A 167 29.10 -2.90 13.58
C ARG A 167 28.18 -3.77 14.43
N SER A 168 28.65 -4.30 15.56
CA SER A 168 27.83 -5.08 16.49
C SER A 168 26.67 -4.24 17.02
N LEU A 169 26.93 -3.03 17.51
CA LEU A 169 25.90 -2.11 17.99
C LEU A 169 24.85 -1.81 16.91
N LYS A 170 25.29 -1.54 15.68
CA LYS A 170 24.39 -1.32 14.54
C LYS A 170 23.49 -2.54 14.29
N TRP A 171 24.09 -3.73 14.16
CA TRP A 171 23.31 -4.95 13.88
C TRP A 171 22.35 -5.31 15.01
N SER A 172 22.75 -5.14 16.28
CA SER A 172 21.87 -5.34 17.42
C SER A 172 20.66 -4.38 17.40
N ILE A 173 20.88 -3.09 17.12
CA ILE A 173 19.78 -2.12 16.99
C ILE A 173 18.87 -2.49 15.81
N TYR A 174 19.44 -2.93 14.69
CA TYR A 174 18.66 -3.34 13.52
C TYR A 174 17.77 -4.54 13.81
N ILE A 175 18.26 -5.52 14.57
CA ILE A 175 17.47 -6.68 15.01
C ILE A 175 16.31 -6.22 15.90
N ILE A 176 16.58 -5.40 16.91
CA ILE A 176 15.56 -4.89 17.84
C ILE A 176 14.48 -4.11 17.07
N LEU A 177 14.88 -3.21 16.17
CA LEU A 177 13.93 -2.45 15.37
C LEU A 177 13.14 -3.33 14.42
N SER A 178 13.79 -4.30 13.76
CA SER A 178 13.10 -5.22 12.87
C SER A 178 12.02 -5.99 13.63
N LEU A 179 12.31 -6.46 14.84
CA LEU A 179 11.31 -7.07 15.72
C LEU A 179 10.17 -6.09 16.02
N ILE A 180 10.47 -4.86 16.47
CA ILE A 180 9.42 -3.88 16.79
C ILE A 180 8.52 -3.64 15.58
N PHE A 181 9.09 -3.31 14.42
CA PHE A 181 8.30 -3.01 13.22
C PHE A 181 7.43 -4.19 12.80
N THR A 182 7.97 -5.41 12.75
CA THR A 182 7.18 -6.58 12.34
C THR A 182 6.10 -6.96 13.34
N HIS A 183 6.30 -6.74 14.65
CA HIS A 183 5.24 -6.94 15.65
C HIS A 183 4.06 -6.01 15.37
N PHE A 184 4.33 -4.74 15.08
CA PHE A 184 3.28 -3.81 14.66
C PHE A 184 2.62 -4.21 13.34
N MET A 185 3.38 -4.71 12.34
CA MET A 185 2.79 -5.24 11.11
C MET A 185 1.84 -6.40 11.41
N PHE A 186 2.19 -7.27 12.35
CA PHE A 186 1.37 -8.39 12.75
C PHE A 186 0.09 -7.96 13.48
N MET A 187 0.14 -6.86 14.25
CA MET A 187 -1.06 -6.27 14.88
C MET A 187 -2.11 -5.84 13.86
N TYR A 188 -1.73 -5.44 12.63
CA TYR A 188 -2.70 -5.12 11.58
C TYR A 188 -3.42 -6.33 11.00
N ILE A 189 -2.88 -7.54 11.18
CA ILE A 189 -3.46 -8.78 10.65
C ILE A 189 -4.27 -9.48 11.74
N VAL A 190 -3.69 -9.62 12.94
CA VAL A 190 -4.24 -10.44 14.03
C VAL A 190 -4.92 -9.59 15.11
N GLY A 191 -4.63 -8.29 15.17
CA GLY A 191 -5.16 -7.36 16.17
C GLY A 191 -4.26 -7.23 17.41
N TYR A 192 -4.18 -6.02 17.96
CA TYR A 192 -3.22 -5.72 19.03
C TYR A 192 -3.41 -6.55 20.31
N LYS A 193 -4.66 -6.82 20.72
CA LYS A 193 -4.96 -7.60 21.93
C LYS A 193 -4.45 -9.04 21.81
N GLU A 194 -4.67 -9.62 20.65
CA GLU A 194 -4.28 -11.00 20.37
C GLU A 194 -2.76 -11.13 20.25
N VAL A 195 -2.08 -10.15 19.64
CA VAL A 195 -0.61 -10.11 19.63
C VAL A 195 -0.05 -10.06 21.06
N PHE A 196 -0.60 -9.22 21.95
CA PHE A 196 -0.16 -9.20 23.35
C PHE A 196 -0.43 -10.51 24.08
N ARG A 197 -1.56 -11.16 23.79
CA ARG A 197 -1.90 -12.48 24.34
C ARG A 197 -0.88 -13.54 23.89
N ILE A 198 -0.61 -13.63 22.58
CA ILE A 198 0.37 -14.56 21.99
C ILE A 198 1.77 -14.35 22.60
N VAL A 199 2.19 -13.09 22.76
CA VAL A 199 3.50 -12.77 23.36
C VAL A 199 3.55 -13.16 24.84
N SER A 200 2.42 -13.03 25.57
CA SER A 200 2.35 -13.34 27.00
C SER A 200 2.25 -14.84 27.30
N GLU A 201 1.50 -15.59 26.48
CA GLU A 201 1.33 -17.04 26.60
C GLU A 201 2.58 -17.83 26.17
N GLY A 202 3.47 -17.18 25.42
CA GLY A 202 4.78 -17.71 25.06
C GLY A 202 4.81 -18.53 23.77
N PRO A 203 6.01 -18.87 23.28
CA PRO A 203 6.22 -19.42 21.94
C PRO A 203 5.75 -20.89 21.80
N PHE A 204 5.59 -21.62 22.91
CA PHE A 204 5.24 -23.04 22.86
C PHE A 204 3.74 -23.28 22.61
N GLU A 205 2.87 -22.42 23.14
CA GLU A 205 1.42 -22.47 22.89
C GLU A 205 1.07 -22.00 21.47
N HIS A 206 1.84 -21.04 20.93
CA HIS A 206 1.58 -20.41 19.62
C HIS A 206 2.72 -20.63 18.62
N PHE A 207 3.19 -21.86 18.51
CA PHE A 207 4.38 -22.21 17.72
C PHE A 207 4.33 -21.71 16.26
N THR A 208 3.19 -21.85 15.58
CA THR A 208 3.02 -21.39 14.19
C THR A 208 3.14 -19.87 14.07
N ASN A 209 2.44 -19.12 14.93
CA ASN A 209 2.49 -17.65 14.92
C ASN A 209 3.91 -17.16 15.23
N PHE A 210 4.59 -17.82 16.17
CA PHE A 210 5.96 -17.48 16.55
C PHE A 210 6.96 -17.71 15.42
N ILE A 211 6.87 -18.84 14.71
CA ILE A 211 7.71 -19.10 13.52
C ILE A 211 7.48 -18.05 12.43
N VAL A 212 6.21 -17.75 12.12
CA VAL A 212 5.87 -16.74 11.11
C VAL A 212 6.47 -15.39 11.50
N MET A 213 6.38 -15.01 12.78
CA MET A 213 6.96 -13.78 13.31
C MET A 213 8.48 -13.73 13.20
N ILE A 214 9.18 -14.83 13.50
CA ILE A 214 10.64 -14.91 13.34
C ILE A 214 11.02 -14.79 11.86
N LEU A 215 10.36 -15.53 10.97
CA LEU A 215 10.67 -15.51 9.54
C LEU A 215 10.41 -14.13 8.95
N LEU A 216 9.29 -13.49 9.30
CA LEU A 216 8.96 -12.13 8.88
C LEU A 216 10.00 -11.12 9.39
N SER A 217 10.40 -11.23 10.65
CA SER A 217 11.42 -10.36 11.26
C SER A 217 12.80 -10.56 10.65
N ALA A 218 13.18 -11.81 10.35
CA ALA A 218 14.44 -12.14 9.69
C ALA A 218 14.46 -11.62 8.24
N ALA A 219 13.36 -11.74 7.50
CA ALA A 219 13.22 -11.17 6.17
C ALA A 219 13.30 -9.64 6.20
N PHE A 220 12.58 -9.00 7.14
CA PHE A 220 12.63 -7.54 7.33
C PHE A 220 14.06 -7.08 7.67
N TYR A 221 14.73 -7.76 8.60
CA TYR A 221 16.13 -7.50 8.95
C TYR A 221 17.05 -7.64 7.73
N PHE A 222 16.94 -8.73 6.96
CA PHE A 222 17.73 -8.93 5.76
C PHE A 222 17.53 -7.81 4.73
N VAL A 223 16.28 -7.38 4.54
CA VAL A 223 15.94 -6.30 3.61
C VAL A 223 16.60 -4.98 4.02
N PHE A 224 16.60 -4.59 5.30
CA PHE A 224 17.16 -3.30 5.70
C PHE A 224 18.63 -3.33 6.11
N ALA A 225 19.16 -4.47 6.55
CA ALA A 225 20.56 -4.64 6.92
C ALA A 225 21.45 -4.87 5.71
N TRP A 226 21.00 -5.67 4.74
CA TRP A 226 21.80 -6.08 3.59
C TRP A 226 21.21 -5.61 2.26
N PHE A 227 19.98 -5.94 1.91
CA PHE A 227 19.45 -5.71 0.55
C PHE A 227 19.25 -4.21 0.20
N ARG A 228 18.71 -3.44 1.14
CA ARG A 228 18.61 -1.97 1.17
C ARG A 228 18.00 -1.37 -0.11
N GLU A 229 18.73 -0.47 -0.78
CA GLU A 229 18.33 0.21 -2.01
C GLU A 229 18.08 -0.74 -3.20
N GLN A 230 18.61 -1.97 -3.16
CA GLN A 230 18.37 -2.97 -4.21
C GLN A 230 16.90 -3.40 -4.30
N VAL A 231 16.10 -3.24 -3.23
CA VAL A 231 14.64 -3.45 -3.31
C VAL A 231 14.07 -2.54 -4.40
N CYS A 232 14.42 -1.26 -4.38
CA CYS A 232 13.84 -0.27 -5.27
C CYS A 232 14.35 -0.41 -6.71
N THR A 233 15.60 -0.81 -6.91
CA THR A 233 16.21 -0.89 -8.26
C THR A 233 16.01 -2.23 -8.94
N LEU A 234 15.99 -3.35 -8.19
CA LEU A 234 15.93 -4.70 -8.75
C LEU A 234 14.58 -5.39 -8.58
N VAL A 235 13.96 -5.29 -7.39
CA VAL A 235 12.81 -6.13 -7.02
C VAL A 235 11.47 -5.42 -7.19
N CYS A 236 11.42 -4.11 -6.97
CA CYS A 236 10.19 -3.34 -6.93
C CYS A 236 9.49 -3.32 -8.31
N PRO A 237 8.35 -4.01 -8.47
CA PRO A 237 7.64 -4.02 -9.75
C PRO A 237 7.05 -2.65 -10.05
N TYR A 238 6.66 -1.90 -9.02
CA TYR A 238 6.15 -0.55 -9.15
C TYR A 238 7.19 0.37 -9.79
N GLY A 239 8.43 0.41 -9.29
CA GLY A 239 9.48 1.25 -9.86
C GLY A 239 9.71 0.99 -11.35
N ARG A 240 9.69 -0.29 -11.78
CA ARG A 240 9.80 -0.65 -13.20
C ARG A 240 8.59 -0.21 -14.01
N LEU A 241 7.38 -0.46 -13.52
CA LEU A 241 6.14 -0.06 -14.17
C LEU A 241 6.03 1.47 -14.32
N GLN A 242 6.50 2.23 -13.32
CA GLN A 242 6.58 3.69 -13.41
C GLN A 242 7.49 4.16 -14.54
N GLY A 243 8.54 3.40 -14.90
CA GLY A 243 9.41 3.74 -16.03
C GLY A 243 8.68 3.79 -17.37
N VAL A 244 7.58 3.03 -17.53
CA VAL A 244 6.74 3.00 -18.73
C VAL A 244 5.63 4.06 -18.69
N LEU A 245 5.19 4.44 -17.48
CA LEU A 245 4.12 5.43 -17.29
C LEU A 245 4.58 6.88 -17.36
N ILE A 246 5.87 7.14 -17.12
CA ILE A 246 6.44 8.48 -17.11
C ILE A 246 6.73 8.93 -18.54
N ASP A 247 6.29 10.15 -18.87
CA ASP A 247 6.56 10.79 -20.15
C ASP A 247 7.33 12.11 -19.96
N LYS A 248 7.64 12.79 -21.08
CA LYS A 248 8.37 14.08 -21.08
C LYS A 248 7.62 15.21 -20.39
N GLU A 249 6.33 15.05 -20.12
CA GLU A 249 5.49 16.06 -19.47
C GLU A 249 5.30 15.79 -17.97
N THR A 250 5.58 14.57 -17.51
CA THR A 250 5.56 14.21 -16.09
C THR A 250 6.53 15.05 -15.27
N ILE A 251 6.07 15.57 -14.13
CA ILE A 251 6.89 16.33 -13.20
C ILE A 251 7.79 15.37 -12.42
N ASN A 252 9.11 15.55 -12.56
CA ASN A 252 10.13 14.78 -11.84
C ASN A 252 11.20 15.71 -11.25
N VAL A 253 12.11 15.14 -10.48
CA VAL A 253 13.32 15.87 -10.08
C VAL A 253 14.27 15.85 -11.28
N PHE A 254 14.52 17.01 -11.87
CA PHE A 254 15.34 17.17 -13.06
C PHE A 254 16.47 18.17 -12.85
N TYR A 255 17.59 17.90 -13.52
CA TYR A 255 18.69 18.83 -13.67
C TYR A 255 18.46 19.70 -14.92
N ASP A 256 18.59 21.01 -14.77
CA ASP A 256 18.44 21.97 -15.86
C ASP A 256 19.71 21.99 -16.73
N PHE A 257 19.71 21.16 -17.76
CA PHE A 257 20.85 21.04 -18.68
C PHE A 257 21.04 22.29 -19.53
N ASN A 258 19.97 23.01 -19.90
CA ASN A 258 20.07 24.26 -20.66
C ASN A 258 20.83 25.35 -19.89
N ARG A 259 20.67 25.37 -18.57
CA ARG A 259 21.37 26.30 -17.67
C ARG A 259 22.72 25.78 -17.16
N GLY A 260 22.82 24.47 -16.97
CA GLY A 260 23.93 23.84 -16.27
C GLY A 260 25.08 23.35 -17.14
N GLU A 261 24.83 23.05 -18.42
CA GLU A 261 25.84 22.47 -19.32
C GLU A 261 26.97 23.43 -19.71
N ASN A 262 28.07 22.87 -20.22
CA ASN A 262 29.42 23.45 -20.16
C ASN A 262 29.94 23.57 -18.71
N ARG A 263 29.85 22.42 -18.02
CA ARG A 263 30.22 22.25 -16.61
C ARG A 263 31.69 22.57 -16.42
N SER A 264 32.01 23.35 -15.39
CA SER A 264 33.41 23.69 -15.09
C SER A 264 33.59 24.04 -13.63
N LYS A 265 34.77 23.72 -13.09
CA LYS A 265 35.11 24.02 -11.69
C LYS A 265 34.95 25.51 -11.39
N TRP A 266 34.45 25.81 -10.20
CA TRP A 266 34.28 27.19 -9.73
C TRP A 266 35.64 27.91 -9.59
N ARG A 267 35.72 29.15 -10.10
CA ARG A 267 36.86 30.06 -9.91
C ARG A 267 36.32 31.41 -9.43
N LYS A 268 36.93 31.95 -8.37
CA LYS A 268 36.49 33.21 -7.74
C LYS A 268 36.85 34.39 -8.65
N GLY A 269 35.90 35.28 -8.92
CA GLY A 269 36.11 36.48 -9.74
C GLY A 269 36.01 36.27 -11.25
N GLU A 270 35.58 35.08 -11.70
CA GLU A 270 35.32 34.80 -13.11
C GLU A 270 33.86 35.13 -13.47
N ASP A 271 33.65 35.88 -14.55
CA ASP A 271 32.34 35.98 -15.18
C ASP A 271 32.07 34.71 -16.01
N ARG A 272 31.28 33.80 -15.44
CA ARG A 272 30.95 32.52 -16.06
C ARG A 272 30.13 32.68 -17.33
N LYS A 273 29.26 33.69 -17.41
CA LYS A 273 28.45 33.94 -18.61
C LYS A 273 29.34 34.40 -19.75
N ALA A 274 30.27 35.32 -19.48
CA ALA A 274 31.25 35.76 -20.48
C ALA A 274 32.19 34.63 -20.93
N ALA A 275 32.54 33.71 -20.02
CA ALA A 275 33.36 32.53 -20.32
C ALA A 275 32.57 31.38 -20.98
N GLY A 276 31.27 31.55 -21.23
CA GLY A 276 30.39 30.53 -21.82
C GLY A 276 30.13 29.32 -20.92
N LYS A 277 30.47 29.38 -19.62
CA LYS A 277 30.38 28.28 -18.66
C LYS A 277 28.98 28.19 -18.06
N GLY A 278 28.47 26.97 -17.90
CA GLY A 278 27.21 26.73 -17.23
C GLY A 278 27.25 27.01 -15.73
N ASP A 279 26.06 27.07 -15.14
CA ASP A 279 25.88 27.30 -13.71
C ASP A 279 26.30 26.08 -12.85
N CYS A 280 26.42 24.89 -13.46
CA CYS A 280 26.94 23.71 -12.78
C CYS A 280 28.47 23.82 -12.58
N ILE A 281 28.88 23.87 -11.31
CA ILE A 281 30.29 24.00 -10.95
C ILE A 281 31.06 22.67 -10.82
N ASP A 282 30.44 21.56 -11.26
CA ASP A 282 31.02 20.21 -11.23
C ASP A 282 31.50 19.74 -9.84
N CYS A 283 30.73 20.03 -8.79
CA CYS A 283 31.09 19.69 -7.39
C CYS A 283 30.68 18.28 -6.93
N TYR A 284 29.90 17.56 -7.73
CA TYR A 284 29.36 16.22 -7.44
C TYR A 284 28.53 16.08 -6.14
N GLN A 285 28.14 17.17 -5.47
CA GLN A 285 27.36 17.07 -4.22
C GLN A 285 25.99 16.41 -4.43
N CYS A 286 25.36 16.63 -5.60
CA CYS A 286 24.10 15.97 -5.97
C CYS A 286 24.22 14.44 -6.08
N VAL A 287 25.37 13.92 -6.53
CA VAL A 287 25.66 12.49 -6.63
C VAL A 287 25.99 11.91 -5.25
N VAL A 288 26.75 12.67 -4.45
CA VAL A 288 27.21 12.25 -3.12
C VAL A 288 26.06 12.09 -2.12
N VAL A 289 25.01 12.90 -2.25
CA VAL A 289 23.81 12.83 -1.39
C VAL A 289 22.76 11.82 -1.90
N CYS A 290 22.92 11.32 -3.13
CA CYS A 290 21.92 10.46 -3.76
C CYS A 290 21.83 9.09 -3.06
N PRO A 291 20.63 8.69 -2.57
CA PRO A 291 20.47 7.43 -1.85
C PRO A 291 20.63 6.19 -2.74
N THR A 292 20.45 6.32 -4.05
CA THR A 292 20.58 5.24 -5.04
C THR A 292 21.89 5.33 -5.83
N GLY A 293 22.74 6.32 -5.53
CA GLY A 293 24.09 6.43 -6.11
C GLY A 293 24.14 6.86 -7.58
N ILE A 294 23.04 7.37 -8.13
CA ILE A 294 22.97 7.87 -9.50
C ILE A 294 23.52 9.30 -9.67
N ASP A 295 23.91 9.63 -10.90
CA ASP A 295 24.26 10.99 -11.31
C ASP A 295 23.10 11.66 -12.06
N ILE A 296 22.36 12.50 -11.35
CA ILE A 296 21.18 13.22 -11.89
C ILE A 296 21.49 14.10 -13.11
N ARG A 297 22.76 14.40 -13.35
CA ARG A 297 23.21 15.21 -14.49
C ARG A 297 23.25 14.42 -15.79
N ASP A 298 23.14 13.10 -15.73
CA ASP A 298 23.03 12.22 -16.91
C ASP A 298 21.58 12.14 -17.43
N GLY A 299 20.66 12.85 -16.78
CA GLY A 299 19.25 12.91 -17.16
C GLY A 299 18.38 11.96 -16.33
N GLN A 300 17.26 11.55 -16.93
CA GLN A 300 16.30 10.71 -16.22
C GLN A 300 16.76 9.24 -16.16
N GLN A 301 16.91 8.74 -14.94
CA GLN A 301 17.36 7.37 -14.66
C GLN A 301 16.28 6.58 -13.90
N LEU A 302 16.21 5.27 -14.19
CA LEU A 302 15.21 4.36 -13.63
C LEU A 302 15.41 4.04 -12.15
N GLU A 303 16.48 4.52 -11.52
CA GLU A 303 16.77 4.37 -10.10
C GLU A 303 16.48 5.65 -9.32
N CYS A 304 16.16 6.75 -9.99
CA CYS A 304 15.76 7.98 -9.31
C CYS A 304 14.43 7.75 -8.57
N VAL A 305 14.39 8.08 -7.28
CA VAL A 305 13.18 7.96 -6.44
C VAL A 305 12.54 9.32 -6.13
N ASN A 306 12.94 10.41 -6.81
CA ASN A 306 12.44 11.76 -6.58
C ASN A 306 12.46 12.22 -5.09
N CYS A 307 13.47 11.79 -4.34
CA CYS A 307 13.58 12.08 -2.91
C CYS A 307 14.08 13.50 -2.57
N THR A 308 14.42 14.31 -3.58
CA THR A 308 14.86 15.73 -3.51
C THR A 308 16.15 16.04 -2.74
N ALA A 309 16.86 15.02 -2.25
CA ALA A 309 18.13 15.24 -1.54
C ALA A 309 19.15 16.00 -2.40
N CYS A 310 19.17 15.74 -3.71
CA CYS A 310 20.02 16.44 -4.68
C CYS A 310 19.66 17.92 -4.87
N ILE A 311 18.38 18.30 -4.73
CA ILE A 311 17.93 19.70 -4.81
C ILE A 311 18.54 20.47 -3.65
N ASP A 312 18.32 20.02 -2.42
CA ASP A 312 18.83 20.66 -1.21
C ASP A 312 20.37 20.79 -1.23
N ALA A 313 21.07 19.73 -1.63
CA ALA A 313 22.53 19.74 -1.70
C ALA A 313 23.08 20.66 -2.81
N CYS A 314 22.37 20.78 -3.93
CA CYS A 314 22.75 21.69 -5.01
C CYS A 314 22.49 23.13 -4.60
N ASP A 315 21.31 23.44 -4.07
CA ASP A 315 20.95 24.80 -3.63
C ASP A 315 21.88 25.31 -2.53
N GLU A 316 22.34 24.46 -1.60
CA GLU A 316 23.36 24.82 -0.59
C GLU A 316 24.68 25.26 -1.25
N VAL A 317 25.08 24.61 -2.35
CA VAL A 317 26.28 24.98 -3.10
C VAL A 317 26.06 26.27 -3.88
N MET A 318 24.90 26.42 -4.54
CA MET A 318 24.55 27.61 -5.33
C MET A 318 24.54 28.87 -4.45
N ASP A 319 23.98 28.77 -3.25
CA ASP A 319 24.00 29.84 -2.25
C ASP A 319 25.43 30.25 -1.86
N LYS A 320 26.34 29.29 -1.66
CA LYS A 320 27.73 29.57 -1.28
C LYS A 320 28.53 30.24 -2.37
N VAL A 321 28.24 29.95 -3.64
CA VAL A 321 28.93 30.56 -4.78
C VAL A 321 28.23 31.81 -5.30
N GLY A 322 27.02 32.13 -4.80
CA GLY A 322 26.24 33.30 -5.21
C GLY A 322 25.53 33.14 -6.55
N LEU A 323 25.22 31.91 -6.97
CA LEU A 323 24.46 31.62 -8.18
C LEU A 323 22.97 31.38 -7.84
N PRO A 324 22.03 31.56 -8.79
CA PRO A 324 20.62 31.34 -8.52
C PRO A 324 20.31 29.89 -8.11
N LYS A 325 19.34 29.68 -7.23
CA LYS A 325 18.86 28.34 -6.85
C LYS A 325 18.15 27.62 -8.01
N GLY A 326 17.83 26.33 -7.81
CA GLY A 326 16.96 25.59 -8.71
C GLY A 326 17.64 25.09 -9.98
N LEU A 327 18.97 24.86 -9.94
CA LEU A 327 19.67 24.14 -11.00
C LEU A 327 19.19 22.67 -11.08
N ILE A 328 18.83 22.11 -9.93
CA ILE A 328 18.03 20.88 -9.85
C ILE A 328 16.70 21.28 -9.22
N ARG A 329 15.57 20.97 -9.87
CA ARG A 329 14.24 21.34 -9.40
C ARG A 329 13.18 20.33 -9.83
N TYR A 330 11.97 20.48 -9.30
CA TYR A 330 10.82 19.82 -9.89
C TYR A 330 10.50 20.49 -11.23
N ALA A 331 10.61 19.73 -12.31
CA ALA A 331 10.30 20.15 -13.66
C ALA A 331 9.93 18.91 -14.50
N SER A 332 9.34 19.10 -15.67
CA SER A 332 9.32 18.05 -16.69
C SER A 332 10.47 18.23 -17.67
N GLU A 333 10.80 17.19 -18.42
CA GLU A 333 11.80 17.28 -19.48
C GLU A 333 11.44 18.37 -20.50
N LYS A 334 10.16 18.44 -20.88
CA LYS A 334 9.63 19.47 -21.79
C LYS A 334 9.76 20.89 -21.23
N GLU A 335 9.59 21.08 -19.93
CA GLU A 335 9.78 22.39 -19.30
C GLU A 335 11.23 22.85 -19.35
N ILE A 336 12.19 21.92 -19.16
CA ILE A 336 13.62 22.25 -19.32
C ILE A 336 13.93 22.54 -20.79
N GLU A 337 13.50 21.69 -21.73
CA GLU A 337 13.76 21.84 -23.17
C GLU A 337 13.20 23.15 -23.74
N THR A 338 11.96 23.51 -23.38
CA THR A 338 11.23 24.63 -23.99
C THR A 338 11.25 25.92 -23.18
N GLY A 339 11.63 25.86 -21.89
CA GLY A 339 11.56 26.98 -20.96
C GLY A 339 10.13 27.38 -20.56
N GLN A 340 9.10 26.64 -21.00
CA GLN A 340 7.70 26.92 -20.67
C GLN A 340 7.25 26.07 -19.47
N PRO A 341 6.53 26.65 -18.50
CA PRO A 341 6.08 25.91 -17.33
C PRO A 341 5.13 24.77 -17.72
N THR A 342 5.26 23.65 -17.03
CA THR A 342 4.34 22.51 -17.13
C THR A 342 2.89 22.96 -16.89
N ARG A 343 2.01 22.75 -17.89
CA ARG A 343 0.57 23.00 -17.78
C ARG A 343 -0.18 21.68 -17.68
N PHE A 344 -1.33 21.69 -16.99
CA PHE A 344 -2.25 20.56 -16.95
C PHE A 344 -2.76 20.21 -18.35
N ASN A 345 -2.19 19.15 -18.94
CA ASN A 345 -2.55 18.69 -20.28
C ASN A 345 -3.95 18.03 -20.28
N ALA A 346 -4.59 17.95 -21.45
CA ALA A 346 -5.89 17.31 -21.64
C ALA A 346 -5.92 15.87 -21.12
N ARG A 347 -4.81 15.13 -21.28
CA ARG A 347 -4.64 13.77 -20.74
C ARG A 347 -4.75 13.74 -19.20
N MET A 348 -4.06 14.65 -18.51
CA MET A 348 -4.12 14.75 -17.05
C MET A 348 -5.52 15.13 -16.57
N LYS A 349 -6.20 16.04 -17.29
CA LYS A 349 -7.61 16.40 -17.00
C LYS A 349 -8.55 15.21 -17.18
N GLY A 350 -8.40 14.44 -18.26
CA GLY A 350 -9.19 13.23 -18.50
C GLY A 350 -9.01 12.20 -17.39
N PHE A 351 -7.78 11.96 -16.96
CA PHE A 351 -7.49 11.08 -15.82
C PHE A 351 -8.07 11.60 -14.51
N LEU A 352 -7.95 12.90 -14.22
CA LEU A 352 -8.55 13.49 -13.02
C LEU A 352 -10.07 13.33 -13.00
N ILE A 353 -10.74 13.54 -14.14
CA ILE A 353 -12.20 13.35 -14.26
C ILE A 353 -12.57 11.89 -14.02
N LEU A 354 -11.86 10.94 -14.64
CA LEU A 354 -12.07 9.51 -14.43
C LEU A 354 -11.89 9.13 -12.95
N LEU A 355 -10.82 9.63 -12.33
CA LEU A 355 -10.49 9.38 -10.93
C LEU A 355 -11.61 9.87 -10.00
N VAL A 356 -12.07 11.10 -10.21
CA VAL A 356 -13.17 11.68 -9.44
C VAL A 356 -14.45 10.88 -9.66
N GLY A 357 -14.76 10.48 -10.89
CA GLY A 357 -15.93 9.65 -11.20
C GLY A 357 -15.89 8.29 -10.49
N LEU A 358 -14.74 7.61 -10.50
CA LEU A 358 -14.52 6.35 -9.79
C LEU A 358 -14.66 6.51 -8.26
N GLN A 359 -14.12 7.60 -7.70
CA GLN A 359 -14.20 7.88 -6.28
C GLN A 359 -15.64 8.19 -5.84
N LEU A 360 -16.40 8.94 -6.65
CA LEU A 360 -17.82 9.21 -6.42
C LEU A 360 -18.65 7.93 -6.50
N LEU A 361 -18.38 7.06 -7.48
CA LEU A 361 -19.05 5.77 -7.60
C LEU A 361 -18.74 4.87 -6.39
N LEU A 362 -17.49 4.80 -5.94
CA LEU A 362 -17.12 4.05 -4.74
C LEU A 362 -17.82 4.62 -3.50
N GLY A 363 -17.85 5.95 -3.36
CA GLY A 363 -18.55 6.63 -2.27
C GLY A 363 -20.05 6.34 -2.28
N TYR A 364 -20.67 6.33 -3.47
CA TYR A 364 -22.07 5.96 -3.65
C TYR A 364 -22.32 4.50 -3.25
N LEU A 365 -21.49 3.55 -3.69
CA LEU A 365 -21.63 2.14 -3.33
C LEU A 365 -21.46 1.88 -1.83
N LEU A 366 -20.58 2.64 -1.16
CA LEU A 366 -20.42 2.59 0.28
C LEU A 366 -21.62 3.17 1.01
N TYR A 367 -22.21 4.24 0.48
CA TYR A 367 -23.41 4.87 1.05
C TYR A 367 -24.68 4.03 0.84
N SER A 368 -24.84 3.42 -0.34
CA SER A 368 -25.97 2.56 -0.68
C SER A 368 -25.86 1.15 -0.11
N ARG A 369 -24.85 0.87 0.71
CA ARG A 369 -24.63 -0.43 1.34
C ARG A 369 -25.72 -0.65 2.39
N ALA A 370 -26.47 -1.74 2.25
CA ALA A 370 -27.48 -2.12 3.25
C ALA A 370 -26.84 -2.44 4.60
N ASP A 371 -27.45 -1.94 5.67
CA ASP A 371 -27.07 -2.17 7.08
C ASP A 371 -27.15 -3.63 7.50
N MET A 372 -28.04 -4.38 6.87
CA MET A 372 -28.29 -5.77 7.17
C MET A 372 -28.45 -6.54 5.89
N GLU A 373 -27.92 -7.76 5.86
CA GLU A 373 -28.15 -8.69 4.76
C GLU A 373 -28.91 -9.89 5.28
N VAL A 374 -29.99 -10.23 4.58
CA VAL A 374 -30.87 -11.32 4.95
C VAL A 374 -30.92 -12.36 3.84
N LYS A 375 -30.81 -13.64 4.22
CA LYS A 375 -31.00 -14.77 3.29
C LYS A 375 -31.97 -15.77 3.87
N PHE A 376 -32.93 -16.20 3.05
CA PHE A 376 -33.82 -17.32 3.35
C PHE A 376 -33.64 -18.42 2.32
N ILE A 377 -33.01 -19.52 2.73
CA ILE A 377 -32.65 -20.63 1.84
C ILE A 377 -33.34 -21.90 2.32
N LYS A 378 -34.01 -22.62 1.42
CA LYS A 378 -34.56 -23.95 1.76
C LYS A 378 -33.42 -24.93 2.08
N PRO A 379 -33.49 -25.70 3.17
CA PRO A 379 -32.54 -26.78 3.44
C PRO A 379 -32.50 -27.80 2.30
N ALA A 380 -31.31 -28.29 1.95
CA ALA A 380 -31.17 -29.33 0.94
C ALA A 380 -31.93 -30.60 1.34
N GLY A 381 -32.73 -31.15 0.41
CA GLY A 381 -33.57 -32.33 0.67
C GLY A 381 -34.87 -32.05 1.44
N SER A 382 -35.16 -30.80 1.81
CA SER A 382 -36.45 -30.43 2.42
C SER A 382 -37.52 -30.21 1.35
N THR A 383 -38.72 -30.75 1.58
CA THR A 383 -39.92 -30.49 0.77
C THR A 383 -41.01 -29.87 1.63
N PHE A 384 -42.24 -29.81 1.13
CA PHE A 384 -43.40 -29.31 1.86
C PHE A 384 -44.04 -30.41 2.72
N PHE A 385 -44.62 -30.01 3.85
CA PHE A 385 -45.43 -30.87 4.70
C PHE A 385 -46.86 -30.38 4.70
N VAL A 386 -47.83 -31.28 4.55
CA VAL A 386 -49.26 -30.95 4.64
C VAL A 386 -49.79 -31.41 5.98
N SER A 387 -50.33 -30.48 6.77
CA SER A 387 -50.96 -30.77 8.06
C SER A 387 -52.12 -29.81 8.27
N GLU A 388 -53.27 -30.32 8.72
CA GLU A 388 -54.47 -29.52 9.03
C GLU A 388 -54.93 -28.55 7.91
N GLY A 389 -54.78 -28.95 6.64
CA GLY A 389 -55.16 -28.10 5.48
C GLY A 389 -54.22 -26.92 5.20
N LYS A 390 -53.05 -26.88 5.85
CA LYS A 390 -51.96 -25.94 5.60
C LYS A 390 -50.75 -26.66 5.01
N ILE A 391 -50.15 -26.04 4.00
CA ILE A 391 -48.87 -26.48 3.43
C ILE A 391 -47.77 -25.73 4.16
N THR A 392 -46.76 -26.43 4.67
CA THR A 392 -45.66 -25.86 5.43
C THR A 392 -44.33 -26.14 4.75
N ASN A 393 -43.52 -25.10 4.54
CA ASN A 393 -42.15 -25.20 4.05
C ASN A 393 -41.17 -24.69 5.11
N THR A 394 -40.03 -25.34 5.21
CA THR A 394 -38.95 -24.95 6.13
C THR A 394 -37.87 -24.15 5.40
N TYR A 395 -37.41 -23.07 6.01
CA TYR A 395 -36.33 -22.21 5.50
C TYR A 395 -35.28 -22.00 6.57
N ASN A 396 -34.01 -22.06 6.18
CA ASN A 396 -32.91 -21.58 6.98
C ASN A 396 -32.73 -20.09 6.73
N PHE A 397 -32.84 -19.27 7.78
CA PHE A 397 -32.50 -17.87 7.69
C PHE A 397 -31.04 -17.65 8.11
N THR A 398 -30.38 -16.73 7.43
CA THR A 398 -29.08 -16.20 7.81
C THR A 398 -29.17 -14.70 7.83
N PHE A 399 -28.97 -14.12 9.01
CA PHE A 399 -28.94 -12.69 9.24
C PHE A 399 -27.51 -12.25 9.47
N LEU A 400 -27.09 -11.26 8.72
CA LEU A 400 -25.79 -10.63 8.88
C LEU A 400 -26.00 -9.16 9.24
N ASN A 401 -25.67 -8.81 10.48
CA ASN A 401 -25.67 -7.42 10.93
C ASN A 401 -24.34 -6.77 10.55
N LYS A 402 -24.38 -5.79 9.64
CA LYS A 402 -23.21 -5.04 9.16
C LYS A 402 -23.00 -3.73 9.93
N THR A 403 -23.81 -3.46 10.95
CA THR A 403 -23.73 -2.28 11.80
C THR A 403 -22.95 -2.57 13.09
N ASN A 404 -22.45 -1.50 13.72
CA ASN A 404 -21.72 -1.58 15.00
C ASN A 404 -22.66 -1.70 16.22
N GLU A 405 -23.97 -1.80 16.01
CA GLU A 405 -25.00 -1.86 17.05
C GLU A 405 -25.76 -3.18 16.99
N ASN A 406 -26.33 -3.61 18.12
CA ASN A 406 -27.17 -4.80 18.14
C ASN A 406 -28.56 -4.46 17.59
N LYS A 407 -29.05 -5.22 16.61
CA LYS A 407 -30.41 -5.06 16.07
C LYS A 407 -31.32 -6.19 16.55
N ILE A 408 -32.60 -5.90 16.75
CA ILE A 408 -33.61 -6.90 17.09
C ILE A 408 -34.62 -6.92 15.96
N VAL A 409 -34.66 -8.04 15.24
CA VAL A 409 -35.38 -8.13 13.98
C VAL A 409 -36.59 -9.04 14.07
N THR A 410 -37.59 -8.72 13.25
CA THR A 410 -38.80 -9.53 13.06
C THR A 410 -38.99 -9.83 11.59
N ILE A 411 -39.43 -11.04 11.26
CA ILE A 411 -39.68 -11.48 9.89
C ILE A 411 -41.16 -11.30 9.58
N LYS A 412 -41.48 -10.75 8.40
CA LYS A 412 -42.85 -10.67 7.89
C LYS A 412 -42.89 -11.17 6.46
N ILE A 413 -43.99 -11.81 6.10
CA ILE A 413 -44.27 -12.20 4.71
C ILE A 413 -44.88 -10.98 4.02
N LEU A 414 -44.26 -10.56 2.91
CA LEU A 414 -44.77 -9.49 2.07
C LEU A 414 -45.78 -10.05 1.06
N GLU A 415 -45.39 -11.14 0.40
CA GLU A 415 -46.20 -11.78 -0.64
C GLU A 415 -45.95 -13.30 -0.66
N PRO A 416 -46.98 -14.14 -0.85
CA PRO A 416 -48.42 -13.83 -0.83
C PRO A 416 -48.95 -13.52 0.58
N GLN A 417 -50.11 -12.86 0.67
CA GLN A 417 -50.77 -12.53 1.93
C GLN A 417 -51.34 -13.81 2.60
N HIS A 418 -51.64 -13.77 3.91
CA HIS A 418 -52.16 -14.89 4.74
C HIS A 418 -51.18 -16.04 5.07
N GLY A 419 -49.88 -15.85 4.87
CA GLY A 419 -48.88 -16.78 5.40
C GLY A 419 -48.67 -16.62 6.91
N GLU A 420 -48.52 -17.75 7.61
CA GLU A 420 -48.14 -17.79 9.02
C GLU A 420 -46.67 -18.23 9.16
N ILE A 421 -45.91 -17.54 10.02
CA ILE A 421 -44.52 -17.89 10.34
C ILE A 421 -44.47 -18.55 11.71
N SER A 422 -43.98 -19.78 11.76
CA SER A 422 -43.64 -20.48 13.00
C SER A 422 -42.14 -20.38 13.27
N TYR A 423 -41.79 -19.86 14.45
CA TYR A 423 -40.42 -19.69 14.90
C TYR A 423 -39.99 -20.86 15.79
N SER A 424 -38.76 -21.34 15.65
CA SER A 424 -38.23 -22.41 16.52
C SER A 424 -37.92 -21.95 17.95
N ALA A 425 -37.83 -20.64 18.22
CA ALA A 425 -37.50 -20.11 19.55
C ALA A 425 -38.31 -18.87 19.95
N SER A 426 -38.15 -17.74 19.23
CA SER A 426 -38.79 -16.46 19.52
C SER A 426 -39.04 -15.70 18.22
N SER A 427 -40.14 -14.93 18.17
CA SER A 427 -40.48 -14.04 17.06
C SER A 427 -39.55 -12.83 16.93
N LYS A 428 -38.91 -12.44 18.05
CA LYS A 428 -37.87 -11.40 18.09
C LYS A 428 -36.50 -12.07 18.11
N ILE A 429 -35.71 -11.85 17.06
CA ILE A 429 -34.37 -12.41 16.91
C ILE A 429 -33.36 -11.29 17.17
N LYS A 430 -32.57 -11.44 18.25
CA LYS A 430 -31.46 -10.53 18.53
C LYS A 430 -30.28 -10.90 17.62
N VAL A 431 -29.87 -9.96 16.79
CA VAL A 431 -28.68 -10.10 15.94
C VAL A 431 -27.61 -9.20 16.54
N GLU A 432 -26.63 -9.82 17.18
CA GLU A 432 -25.49 -9.10 17.74
C GLU A 432 -24.72 -8.38 16.64
N ARG A 433 -24.11 -7.24 17.00
CA ARG A 433 -23.23 -6.50 16.11
C ARG A 433 -22.14 -7.42 15.55
N ASP A 434 -21.78 -7.18 14.30
CA ASP A 434 -20.71 -7.88 13.59
C ASP A 434 -20.85 -9.42 13.52
N LYS A 435 -22.03 -9.98 13.84
CA LYS A 435 -22.25 -11.43 13.88
C LYS A 435 -23.28 -11.91 12.87
N ILE A 436 -23.09 -13.18 12.49
CA ILE A 436 -24.05 -13.94 11.69
C ILE A 436 -24.93 -14.74 12.64
N THR A 437 -26.23 -14.47 12.61
CA THR A 437 -27.23 -15.27 13.31
C THR A 437 -27.91 -16.19 12.31
N LYS A 438 -27.90 -17.49 12.60
CA LYS A 438 -28.56 -18.52 11.78
C LYS A 438 -29.68 -19.16 12.58
N GLY A 439 -30.72 -19.58 11.88
CA GLY A 439 -31.77 -20.39 12.45
C GLY A 439 -32.69 -20.92 11.37
N THR A 440 -33.80 -21.48 11.81
CA THR A 440 -34.80 -22.09 10.93
C THR A 440 -36.16 -21.50 11.25
N ILE A 441 -36.94 -21.26 10.21
CA ILE A 441 -38.35 -20.87 10.30
C ILE A 441 -39.18 -21.82 9.44
N SER A 442 -40.41 -22.04 9.85
CA SER A 442 -41.40 -22.74 9.05
C SER A 442 -42.46 -21.74 8.61
N ILE A 443 -42.73 -21.69 7.32
CA ILE A 443 -43.74 -20.83 6.73
C ILE A 443 -44.88 -21.72 6.28
N SER A 444 -46.10 -21.41 6.69
CA SER A 444 -47.29 -22.15 6.32
C SER A 444 -48.31 -21.27 5.61
N PHE A 445 -48.87 -21.77 4.51
CA PHE A 445 -49.97 -21.14 3.80
C PHE A 445 -51.19 -22.09 3.76
N PRO A 446 -52.42 -21.54 3.74
CA PRO A 446 -53.60 -22.33 3.43
C PRO A 446 -53.47 -23.00 2.05
N GLU A 447 -53.87 -24.27 1.94
CA GLU A 447 -53.73 -25.05 0.70
C GLU A 447 -54.40 -24.37 -0.52
N LYS A 448 -55.47 -23.61 -0.28
CA LYS A 448 -56.22 -22.88 -1.32
C LYS A 448 -55.45 -21.74 -2.00
N GLU A 449 -54.41 -21.22 -1.36
CA GLU A 449 -53.62 -20.10 -1.91
C GLU A 449 -52.42 -20.54 -2.74
N ILE A 450 -51.99 -21.80 -2.57
CA ILE A 450 -50.83 -22.36 -3.28
C ILE A 450 -51.32 -23.01 -4.58
N LYS A 451 -51.18 -22.26 -5.68
CA LYS A 451 -51.67 -22.70 -7.01
C LYS A 451 -50.61 -23.39 -7.84
N LEU A 452 -49.33 -23.18 -7.54
CA LEU A 452 -48.19 -23.68 -8.29
C LEU A 452 -47.35 -24.62 -7.43
N SER A 453 -46.72 -25.61 -8.07
CA SER A 453 -45.76 -26.49 -7.40
C SER A 453 -44.52 -25.75 -6.90
N LYS A 454 -44.16 -24.64 -7.56
CA LYS A 454 -43.20 -23.65 -7.09
C LYS A 454 -43.77 -22.26 -7.27
N GLN A 455 -44.00 -21.56 -6.17
CA GLN A 455 -44.53 -20.20 -6.14
C GLN A 455 -43.50 -19.26 -5.52
N ASN A 456 -43.29 -18.08 -6.11
CA ASN A 456 -42.38 -17.11 -5.53
C ASN A 456 -42.99 -16.52 -4.25
N ILE A 457 -42.16 -16.33 -3.25
CA ILE A 457 -42.52 -15.68 -1.98
C ILE A 457 -41.51 -14.57 -1.69
N LYS A 458 -41.99 -13.49 -1.10
CA LYS A 458 -41.15 -12.37 -0.69
C LYS A 458 -41.21 -12.18 0.82
N LEU A 459 -40.04 -12.24 1.45
CA LEU A 459 -39.89 -12.13 2.89
C LEU A 459 -39.21 -10.79 3.21
N GLY A 460 -39.81 -10.01 4.10
CA GLY A 460 -39.24 -8.76 4.61
C GLY A 460 -38.76 -8.92 6.04
N VAL A 461 -37.62 -8.29 6.35
CA VAL A 461 -37.11 -8.19 7.71
C VAL A 461 -37.22 -6.76 8.20
N TYR A 462 -37.78 -6.61 9.38
CA TYR A 462 -38.10 -5.32 9.98
C TYR A 462 -37.36 -5.13 11.29
N ASP A 463 -36.92 -3.89 11.55
CA ASP A 463 -36.37 -3.50 12.85
C ASP A 463 -37.48 -3.30 13.90
N GLN A 464 -37.11 -3.02 15.15
CA GLN A 464 -38.04 -2.71 16.24
C GLN A 464 -38.93 -1.49 15.94
N ASP A 465 -38.38 -0.52 15.22
CA ASP A 465 -39.09 0.71 14.83
C ASP A 465 -40.02 0.51 13.63
N GLY A 466 -40.05 -0.69 13.05
CA GLY A 466 -40.93 -1.03 11.93
C GLY A 466 -40.39 -0.62 10.55
N GLU A 467 -39.15 -0.16 10.46
CA GLU A 467 -38.47 0.06 9.17
C GLU A 467 -38.07 -1.25 8.51
N LEU A 468 -38.24 -1.33 7.19
CA LEU A 468 -37.81 -2.48 6.38
C LEU A 468 -36.28 -2.43 6.23
N LEU A 469 -35.59 -3.38 6.85
CA LEU A 469 -34.13 -3.48 6.80
C LEU A 469 -33.65 -4.12 5.50
N ASP A 470 -34.31 -5.20 5.08
CA ASP A 470 -34.00 -5.92 3.84
C ASP A 470 -35.20 -6.79 3.41
N SER A 471 -35.23 -7.18 2.14
CA SER A 471 -36.22 -8.12 1.61
C SER A 471 -35.56 -9.18 0.73
N TYR A 472 -36.06 -10.40 0.77
CA TYR A 472 -35.47 -11.52 0.05
C TYR A 472 -36.56 -12.32 -0.68
N ASP A 473 -36.34 -12.52 -1.97
CA ASP A 473 -37.19 -13.35 -2.81
C ASP A 473 -36.74 -14.81 -2.70
N SER A 474 -37.69 -15.69 -2.37
CA SER A 474 -37.49 -17.13 -2.28
C SER A 474 -38.63 -17.84 -3.01
N TYR A 475 -38.65 -19.17 -2.96
CA TYR A 475 -39.73 -19.96 -3.55
C TYR A 475 -40.34 -20.90 -2.51
N PHE A 476 -41.62 -21.17 -2.66
CA PHE A 476 -42.43 -22.04 -1.84
C PHE A 476 -42.90 -23.22 -2.67
N GLU A 477 -42.70 -24.43 -2.13
CA GLU A 477 -43.09 -25.65 -2.81
C GLU A 477 -44.48 -26.09 -2.36
N GLY A 478 -45.32 -26.42 -3.33
CA GLY A 478 -46.68 -26.89 -3.12
C GLY A 478 -46.95 -28.22 -3.84
N PRO A 479 -48.07 -28.87 -3.52
CA PRO A 479 -48.52 -30.03 -4.26
C PRO A 479 -48.76 -29.67 -5.73
N PHE A 480 -48.39 -30.58 -6.63
CA PHE A 480 -48.58 -30.39 -8.06
C PHE A 480 -50.06 -30.59 -8.40
N ASN A 481 -50.79 -29.50 -8.58
CA ASN A 481 -52.17 -29.53 -9.08
C ASN A 481 -52.15 -29.42 -10.61
N ILE A 482 -52.53 -30.49 -11.30
CA ILE A 482 -52.78 -30.45 -12.74
C ILE A 482 -54.08 -29.68 -12.95
N GLN A 483 -53.99 -28.41 -13.34
CA GLN A 483 -55.14 -27.66 -13.84
C GLN A 483 -55.48 -28.21 -15.24
N PHE A 484 -56.45 -29.12 -15.32
CA PHE A 484 -57.14 -29.45 -16.56
C PHE A 484 -58.25 -28.45 -16.85
#